data_AF-A0A1M7DYY7-F1
#
_entry.id   AF-A0A1M7DYY7-F1
#
_cell.length_a   1.000
_cell.length_b   1.000
_cell.length_c   1.000
_cell.angle_alpha   90.00
_cell.angle_beta   90.00
_cell.angle_gamma   90.00
#
_symmetry.space_group_name_H-M   'P 1'
#
loop_
_entity.id
_entity.type
_entity.pdbx_description
1 polymer ?
#
loop_
_entity_poly.entity_id
_entity_poly.type
_entity_poly.pdbx_seq_one_letter_code
_entity_poly.pdbx_strand_id
1 'polypeptide(L)'
;MAHQVYTLLVEVGRNPGDGLPEGATGAALVCYASGADQDEAVRETVAVLKQADLAPLEVQGYGSIADRLAQEGEIPAEERALMDRALAENSVIVAQFEPLFPDS
;
A
#
# COMPACT_ATOMS: atom_id res chain seq x y z
N MET A 1 -9.09 7.29 -19.10
CA MET A 1 -7.68 7.08 -18.71
C MET A 1 -7.50 5.59 -18.45
N ALA A 2 -6.41 4.97 -18.88
CA ALA A 2 -6.12 3.60 -18.47
C ALA A 2 -5.63 3.61 -17.02
N HIS A 3 -6.06 2.65 -16.19
CA HIS A 3 -5.53 2.53 -14.84
C HIS A 3 -4.02 2.24 -14.89
N GLN A 4 -3.31 2.74 -13.89
CA GLN A 4 -1.92 2.43 -13.60
C GLN A 4 -1.83 1.84 -12.20
N VAL A 5 -0.69 1.24 -11.88
CA VAL A 5 -0.40 0.85 -10.50
C VAL A 5 0.52 1.88 -9.86
N TYR A 6 0.21 2.22 -8.62
CA TYR A 6 0.96 3.15 -7.78
C TYR A 6 1.53 2.41 -6.59
N THR A 7 2.73 2.80 -6.18
CA THR A 7 3.32 2.34 -4.92
C THR A 7 2.98 3.34 -3.83
N LEU A 8 2.35 2.87 -2.75
CA LEU A 8 1.94 3.68 -1.61
C LEU A 8 2.59 3.12 -0.34
N LEU A 9 3.19 3.99 0.47
CA LEU A 9 3.53 3.67 1.84
C LEU A 9 2.39 4.14 2.73
N VAL A 10 1.83 3.25 3.53
CA VAL A 10 0.72 3.55 4.44
C VAL A 10 1.16 3.24 5.85
N GLU A 11 1.08 4.24 6.72
CA GLU A 11 1.16 4.02 8.15
C GLU A 11 -0.24 3.82 8.72
N VAL A 12 -0.41 2.74 9.47
CA VAL A 12 -1.65 2.44 10.20
C VAL A 12 -1.41 2.48 11.70
N GLY A 13 -2.38 2.99 12.45
CA GLY A 13 -2.39 2.96 13.90
C GLY A 13 -3.10 1.71 14.44
N ARG A 14 -2.87 1.44 15.73
CA ARG A 14 -3.58 0.38 16.46
C ARG A 14 -5.10 0.69 16.54
N ASN A 15 -5.92 -0.29 16.22
CA ASN A 15 -7.37 -0.26 16.29
C ASN A 15 -7.94 -1.63 16.74
N PRO A 16 -9.05 -1.71 17.48
CA PRO A 16 -9.65 -3.00 17.80
C PRO A 16 -10.02 -3.77 16.52
N GLY A 17 -9.52 -5.00 16.39
CA GLY A 17 -9.81 -5.86 15.23
C GLY A 17 -8.84 -5.72 14.06
N ASP A 18 -7.83 -4.84 14.16
CA ASP A 18 -6.85 -4.58 13.09
C ASP A 18 -5.91 -5.75 12.74
N GLY A 19 -5.95 -6.84 13.52
CA GLY A 19 -5.09 -8.01 13.33
C GLY A 19 -3.60 -7.77 13.63
N LEU A 20 -3.21 -6.60 14.16
CA LEU A 20 -1.81 -6.33 14.50
C LEU A 20 -1.36 -7.21 15.69
N PRO A 21 -0.07 -7.63 15.71
CA PRO A 21 0.50 -8.38 16.82
C PRO A 21 0.31 -7.70 18.17
N GLU A 22 0.29 -8.49 19.25
CA GLU A 22 0.24 -7.95 20.61
C GLU A 22 1.46 -7.05 20.87
N GLY A 23 1.24 -5.91 21.52
CA GLY A 23 2.28 -4.91 21.80
C GLY A 23 2.60 -3.95 20.66
N ALA A 24 2.09 -4.19 19.43
CA ALA A 24 2.26 -3.26 18.33
C ALA A 24 1.43 -1.98 18.54
N THR A 25 2.00 -0.83 18.18
CA THR A 25 1.35 0.49 18.19
C THR A 25 0.79 0.86 16.82
N GLY A 26 1.21 0.17 15.77
CA GLY A 26 0.81 0.40 14.39
C GLY A 26 1.53 -0.55 13.43
N ALA A 27 1.49 -0.24 12.14
CA ALA A 27 2.32 -0.88 11.12
C ALA A 27 2.62 0.07 9.96
N ALA A 28 3.74 -0.15 9.30
CA ALA A 28 4.05 0.41 7.99
C ALA A 28 3.72 -0.64 6.91
N LEU A 29 2.94 -0.24 5.91
CA LEU A 29 2.49 -1.09 4.82
C LEU A 29 2.99 -0.53 3.49
N VAL A 30 3.63 -1.36 2.69
CA VAL A 30 3.87 -1.04 1.27
C VAL A 30 2.72 -1.65 0.49
N CYS A 31 1.96 -0.81 -0.21
CA CYS A 31 0.79 -1.17 -0.98
C CYS A 31 1.01 -0.89 -2.47
N TYR A 32 0.67 -1.84 -3.33
CA TYR A 32 0.46 -1.58 -4.76
C TYR A 32 -1.03 -1.42 -5.01
N ALA A 33 -1.41 -0.24 -5.49
CA ALA A 33 -2.81 0.13 -5.69
C ALA A 33 -3.05 0.54 -7.13
N SER A 34 -4.09 -0.03 -7.75
CA SER A 34 -4.56 0.44 -9.05
C SER A 34 -5.37 1.73 -8.93
N GLY A 35 -5.20 2.65 -9.87
CA GLY A 35 -6.04 3.85 -9.99
C GLY A 35 -5.85 4.55 -11.33
N ALA A 36 -6.76 5.44 -11.71
CA ALA A 36 -6.58 6.30 -12.88
C ALA A 36 -5.58 7.43 -12.62
N ASP A 37 -5.47 7.87 -11.36
CA ASP A 37 -4.44 8.76 -10.85
C ASP A 37 -4.01 8.36 -9.42
N GLN A 38 -2.96 9.01 -8.92
CA GLN A 38 -2.42 8.70 -7.59
C GLN A 38 -3.43 9.05 -6.48
N ASP A 39 -4.20 10.12 -6.63
CA ASP A 39 -5.16 10.54 -5.60
C ASP A 39 -6.31 9.54 -5.48
N GLU A 40 -6.75 8.94 -6.59
CA GLU A 40 -7.70 7.83 -6.60
C GLU A 40 -7.11 6.60 -5.92
N ALA A 41 -5.90 6.19 -6.28
CA ALA A 41 -5.24 5.05 -5.64
C ALA A 41 -5.11 5.23 -4.12
N VAL A 42 -4.82 6.45 -3.66
CA VAL A 42 -4.79 6.81 -2.23
C VAL A 42 -6.18 6.68 -1.59
N ARG A 43 -7.22 7.27 -2.19
CA ARG A 43 -8.59 7.21 -1.66
C ARG A 43 -9.11 5.78 -1.54
N GLU A 44 -8.91 4.98 -2.58
CA GLU A 44 -9.35 3.58 -2.60
C GLU A 44 -8.55 2.74 -1.58
N THR A 45 -7.24 2.96 -1.46
CA THR A 45 -6.42 2.30 -0.44
C THR A 45 -6.92 2.60 0.96
N VAL A 46 -7.21 3.87 1.27
CA VAL A 46 -7.78 4.25 2.58
C VAL A 46 -9.13 3.58 2.82
N ALA A 47 -9.98 3.50 1.79
CA ALA A 47 -11.29 2.87 1.90
C ALA A 47 -11.18 1.35 2.19
N VAL A 48 -10.32 0.65 1.45
CA VAL A 48 -10.09 -0.80 1.61
C VAL A 48 -9.50 -1.12 2.98
N LEU A 49 -8.49 -0.37 3.43
CA LEU A 49 -7.87 -0.61 4.73
C LEU A 49 -8.86 -0.39 5.88
N LYS A 50 -9.72 0.64 5.80
CA LYS A 50 -10.80 0.86 6.78
C LYS A 50 -11.83 -0.27 6.79
N GLN A 51 -12.15 -0.85 5.63
CA GLN A 51 -13.03 -2.01 5.56
C GLN A 51 -12.41 -3.26 6.19
N ALA A 52 -11.07 -3.32 6.28
CA ALA A 52 -10.31 -4.37 6.95
C ALA A 52 -10.00 -4.06 8.42
N ASP A 53 -10.73 -3.12 9.05
CA ASP A 53 -10.54 -2.69 10.45
C ASP A 53 -9.15 -2.08 10.77
N LEU A 54 -8.34 -1.78 9.76
CA LEU A 54 -7.10 -1.02 9.93
C LEU A 54 -7.40 0.48 10.04
N ALA A 55 -6.54 1.22 10.75
CA ALA A 55 -6.68 2.67 10.92
C ALA A 55 -5.56 3.43 10.19
N PRO A 56 -5.71 3.76 8.89
CA PRO A 56 -4.74 4.59 8.16
C PRO A 56 -4.54 5.95 8.83
N LEU A 57 -3.28 6.28 9.12
CA LEU A 57 -2.86 7.56 9.69
C LEU A 57 -2.26 8.47 8.61
N GLU A 58 -1.32 7.94 7.84
CA GLU A 58 -0.64 8.65 6.76
C GLU A 58 -0.53 7.76 5.53
N VAL A 59 -0.69 8.35 4.34
CA VAL A 59 -0.46 7.68 3.05
C VAL A 59 0.47 8.54 2.23
N GLN A 60 1.61 7.98 1.84
CA GLN A 60 2.61 8.62 1.01
C GLN A 60 2.68 7.90 -0.34
N GLY A 61 2.60 8.66 -1.44
CA GLY A 61 2.69 8.11 -2.80
C GLY A 61 4.11 8.17 -3.35
N TYR A 62 4.60 7.03 -3.83
CA TYR A 62 5.94 6.87 -4.44
C TYR A 62 5.89 6.87 -5.98
N GLY A 63 4.77 7.31 -6.56
CA GLY A 63 4.58 7.37 -8.00
C GLY A 63 4.08 6.06 -8.62
N SER A 64 3.93 6.12 -9.94
CA SER A 64 3.47 5.01 -10.77
C SER A 64 4.58 3.99 -11.03
N ILE A 65 4.22 2.83 -11.57
CA ILE A 65 5.20 1.85 -12.06
C ILE A 65 6.19 2.44 -13.08
N ALA A 66 5.73 3.38 -13.92
CA ALA A 66 6.60 4.04 -14.89
C ALA A 66 7.63 4.95 -14.19
N ASP A 67 7.21 5.66 -13.13
CA ASP A 67 8.09 6.50 -12.34
C ASP A 67 9.15 5.66 -11.62
N ARG A 68 8.76 4.51 -11.04
CA ARG A 68 9.70 3.57 -10.41
C ARG A 68 10.70 3.00 -11.40
N LEU A 69 10.26 2.56 -12.58
CA LEU A 69 11.17 2.09 -13.63
C LEU A 69 12.14 3.18 -14.10
N ALA A 70 11.70 4.45 -14.15
CA ALA A 70 12.56 5.56 -14.50
C ALA A 70 13.61 5.89 -13.42
N GLN A 71 13.29 5.67 -12.14
CA GLN A 71 14.19 5.95 -11.01
C GLN A 71 15.14 4.79 -10.70
N GLU A 72 14.63 3.55 -10.69
CA GLU A 72 15.35 2.35 -10.26
C GLU A 72 15.93 1.55 -11.44
N GLY A 73 15.47 1.81 -12.67
CA GLY A 73 15.90 1.13 -13.89
C GLY A 73 15.26 -0.24 -14.10
N GLU A 74 15.05 -1.00 -13.03
CA GLU A 74 14.32 -2.27 -13.04
C GLU A 74 13.48 -2.46 -11.77
N ILE A 75 12.41 -3.25 -11.88
CA ILE A 75 11.60 -3.68 -10.75
C ILE A 75 11.74 -5.21 -10.65
N PRO A 76 12.04 -5.78 -9.47
CA PRO A 76 12.13 -7.22 -9.29
C PRO A 76 10.88 -7.94 -9.81
N ALA A 77 11.06 -9.13 -10.39
CA ALA A 77 9.96 -9.87 -11.02
C ALA A 77 8.81 -10.19 -10.06
N GLU A 78 9.11 -10.41 -8.78
CA GLU A 78 8.11 -10.67 -7.74
C GLU A 78 7.26 -9.44 -7.43
N GLU A 79 7.88 -8.26 -7.25
CA GLU A 79 7.16 -6.99 -7.08
C GLU A 79 6.33 -6.70 -8.32
N ARG A 80 6.91 -6.90 -9.51
CA ARG A 80 6.22 -6.68 -10.78
C ARG A 80 4.98 -7.57 -10.91
N ALA A 81 5.05 -8.83 -10.50
CA ALA A 81 3.91 -9.74 -10.54
C ALA A 81 2.78 -9.27 -9.60
N LEU A 82 3.11 -8.75 -8.41
CA LEU A 82 2.13 -8.17 -7.50
C LEU A 82 1.51 -6.89 -8.09
N MET A 83 2.32 -6.02 -8.68
CA MET A 83 1.87 -4.81 -9.36
C MET A 83 0.91 -5.12 -10.52
N ASP A 84 1.27 -6.06 -11.38
CA ASP A 84 0.44 -6.49 -12.51
C ASP A 84 -0.88 -7.11 -12.01
N ARG A 85 -0.86 -7.85 -10.89
CA ARG A 85 -2.08 -8.40 -10.26
C ARG A 85 -2.99 -7.30 -9.71
N ALA A 86 -2.44 -6.30 -9.00
CA ALA A 86 -3.23 -5.17 -8.50
C ALA A 86 -3.92 -4.43 -9.65
N LEU A 87 -3.22 -4.23 -10.77
CA LEU A 87 -3.78 -3.60 -11.96
C LEU A 87 -4.86 -4.46 -12.62
N ALA A 88 -4.62 -5.76 -12.78
CA ALA A 88 -5.55 -6.69 -13.44
C ALA A 88 -6.86 -6.90 -12.65
N GLU A 89 -6.77 -6.89 -11.32
CA GLU A 89 -7.91 -7.13 -10.42
C GLU A 89 -8.58 -5.83 -9.94
N ASN A 90 -8.06 -4.67 -10.34
CA ASN A 90 -8.45 -3.36 -9.83
C ASN A 90 -8.48 -3.34 -8.29
N SER A 91 -7.37 -3.79 -7.68
CA SER A 91 -7.26 -4.07 -6.26
C SER A 91 -6.09 -3.36 -5.59
N VAL A 92 -6.08 -3.41 -4.26
CA VAL A 92 -5.00 -2.94 -3.40
C VAL A 92 -4.32 -4.17 -2.83
N ILE A 93 -3.02 -4.32 -3.09
CA ILE A 93 -2.21 -5.44 -2.60
C ILE A 93 -1.19 -4.91 -1.60
N VAL A 94 -1.24 -5.43 -0.37
CA VAL A 94 -0.17 -5.21 0.62
C VAL A 94 1.01 -6.10 0.26
N ALA A 95 2.10 -5.49 -0.20
CA ALA A 95 3.34 -6.15 -0.59
C ALA A 95 4.27 -6.38 0.60
N GLN A 96 4.29 -5.44 1.55
CA GLN A 96 5.06 -5.55 2.79
C GLN A 96 4.20 -5.10 3.96
N PHE A 97 4.35 -5.79 5.10
CA PHE A 97 3.63 -5.51 6.34
C PHE A 97 4.65 -5.53 7.48
N GLU A 98 4.96 -4.37 8.03
CA GLU A 98 5.95 -4.22 9.09
C GLU A 98 5.30 -3.64 10.35
N PRO A 99 5.04 -4.46 11.38
CA PRO A 99 4.48 -3.98 12.64
C PRO A 99 5.45 -3.05 13.38
N LEU A 100 4.93 -1.95 13.91
CA LEU A 100 5.67 -0.98 14.71
C LEU A 100 5.46 -1.27 16.20
N PHE A 101 6.54 -1.28 16.96
CA PHE A 101 6.55 -1.49 18.40
C PHE A 101 7.12 -0.26 19.11
N PRO A 102 6.69 0.05 20.34
CA PRO A 102 7.26 1.15 21.11
C PRO A 102 8.75 0.87 21.41
N ASP A 103 9.58 1.90 21.32
CA ASP A 103 10.97 1.84 21.73
C ASP A 103 11.05 1.40 23.20
N SER A 104 11.81 0.32 23.45
CA SER A 104 11.93 -0.34 24.76
C SER A 104 12.78 0.44 25.77
#